data_AF-A0A235AF74-F1
#
_entry.id   AF-A0A235AF74-F1
#
_cell.length_a   1.000
_cell.length_b   1.000
_cell.length_c   1.000
_cell.angle_alpha   90.00
_cell.angle_beta   90.00
_cell.angle_gamma   90.00
#
_symmetry.space_group_name_H-M   'P 1'
#
loop_
_entity.id
_entity.type
_entity.pdbx_description
1 polymer ?
#
loop_
_entity_poly.entity_id
_entity_poly.type
_entity_poly.pdbx_seq_one_letter_code
_entity_poly.pdbx_strand_id
1 'polypeptide(L)'
;MRIAGSLLLTLAATVAGLFGLLMLGLSGLYWDGGFLLREFSDSDDLERAVGVTMGIAGLAGWAGLSVTAALVGLRGRRPSRARSAAVWATLAFGAVVLLGATIFVLTSNRP
;
A
#
# COMPACT_ATOMS: atom_id res chain seq x y z
N MET A 1 13.29 -21.99 0.25
CA MET A 1 12.82 -21.18 -0.90
C MET A 1 11.45 -20.50 -0.69
N ARG A 2 10.45 -21.12 -0.03
CA ARG A 2 9.10 -20.52 0.10
C ARG A 2 9.00 -19.29 1.02
N ILE A 3 9.80 -19.24 2.09
CA ILE A 3 9.87 -18.08 3.00
C ILE A 3 10.48 -16.88 2.28
N ALA A 4 11.60 -17.08 1.56
CA ALA A 4 12.21 -16.05 0.73
C ALA A 4 11.24 -15.50 -0.33
N GLY A 5 10.46 -16.37 -1.00
CA GLY A 5 9.44 -15.94 -1.96
C GLY A 5 8.33 -15.11 -1.31
N SER A 6 7.85 -15.50 -0.14
CA SER A 6 6.86 -14.72 0.62
C SER A 6 7.42 -13.36 1.04
N LEU A 7 8.67 -13.31 1.51
CA LEU A 7 9.37 -12.07 1.90
C LEU A 7 9.53 -11.10 0.72
N LEU A 8 9.97 -11.61 -0.43
CA LEU A 8 10.11 -10.81 -1.66
C LEU A 8 8.76 -10.25 -2.12
N LEU A 9 7.69 -11.05 -2.04
CA LEU A 9 6.34 -10.60 -2.36
C LEU A 9 5.85 -9.52 -1.39
N THR A 10 6.08 -9.67 -0.08
CA THR A 10 5.75 -8.61 0.90
C THR A 10 6.53 -7.32 0.65
N LEU A 11 7.80 -7.42 0.26
CA LEU A 11 8.62 -6.26 -0.06
C LEU A 11 8.09 -5.56 -1.33
N ALA A 12 7.85 -6.31 -2.40
CA ALA A 12 7.24 -5.80 -3.62
C ALA A 12 5.86 -5.18 -3.37
N ALA A 13 5.04 -5.81 -2.53
CA ALA A 13 3.75 -5.28 -2.11
C ALA A 13 3.92 -3.92 -1.43
N THR A 14 4.85 -3.82 -0.48
CA THR A 14 5.10 -2.58 0.29
C THR A 14 5.55 -1.46 -0.64
N VAL A 15 6.45 -1.75 -1.58
CA VAL A 15 6.88 -0.77 -2.59
C VAL A 15 5.72 -0.30 -3.46
N ALA A 16 4.88 -1.21 -3.96
CA ALA A 16 3.70 -0.88 -4.76
C ALA A 16 2.70 -0.01 -3.97
N GLY A 17 2.47 -0.34 -2.69
CA GLY A 17 1.58 0.43 -1.82
C GLY A 17 2.12 1.82 -1.53
N LEU A 18 3.41 1.95 -1.23
CA LEU A 18 4.06 3.24 -0.98
C LEU A 18 4.05 4.13 -2.24
N PHE A 19 4.30 3.53 -3.41
CA PHE A 19 4.18 4.22 -4.69
C PHE A 19 2.74 4.71 -4.93
N GLY A 20 1.74 3.86 -4.62
CA GLY A 20 0.34 4.26 -4.70
C GLY A 20 0.01 5.44 -3.79
N LEU A 21 0.44 5.40 -2.53
CA LEU A 21 0.25 6.50 -1.58
C LEU A 21 0.97 7.78 -1.99
N LEU A 22 2.18 7.67 -2.55
CA LEU A 22 2.91 8.81 -3.11
C LEU A 22 2.08 9.48 -4.22
N MET A 23 1.52 8.69 -5.14
CA MET A 23 0.69 9.21 -6.23
C MET A 23 -0.60 9.88 -5.73
N LEU A 24 -1.22 9.33 -4.69
CA LEU A 24 -2.36 9.98 -4.01
C LEU A 24 -1.94 11.28 -3.30
N GLY A 25 -0.73 11.31 -2.73
CA GLY A 25 -0.18 12.51 -2.13
C GLY A 25 0.04 13.61 -3.17
N LEU A 26 0.64 13.26 -4.31
CA LEU A 26 0.91 14.20 -5.41
C LEU A 26 -0.38 14.70 -6.08
N SER A 27 -1.45 13.90 -6.12
CA SER A 27 -2.75 14.38 -6.62
C SER A 27 -3.45 15.36 -5.67
N GLY A 28 -2.92 15.53 -4.45
CA GLY A 28 -3.46 16.42 -3.43
C GLY A 28 -4.59 15.80 -2.63
N LEU A 29 -4.64 14.47 -2.49
CA LEU A 29 -5.64 13.80 -1.66
C LEU A 29 -5.45 14.16 -0.19
N TYR A 30 -6.51 14.58 0.48
CA TYR A 30 -6.55 14.85 1.92
C TYR A 30 -7.86 14.39 2.57
N TRP A 31 -7.89 14.39 3.90
CA TRP A 31 -9.08 14.05 4.68
C TRP A 31 -9.64 15.25 5.45
N ASP A 32 -10.89 15.61 5.16
CA ASP A 32 -11.68 16.59 5.92
C ASP A 32 -13.16 16.17 5.97
N GLY A 33 -13.49 15.24 6.89
CA GLY A 33 -14.82 14.62 6.95
C GLY A 33 -15.15 13.66 5.78
N GLY A 34 -14.28 13.60 4.78
CA GLY A 34 -14.32 12.75 3.60
C GLY A 34 -13.03 12.86 2.80
N PHE A 35 -12.90 12.08 1.73
CA PHE A 35 -11.77 12.17 0.80
C PHE A 35 -11.98 13.34 -0.15
N LEU A 36 -11.08 14.31 -0.10
CA LEU A 36 -11.11 15.52 -0.91
C LEU A 36 -9.79 15.71 -1.65
N LEU A 37 -9.84 16.51 -2.71
CA LEU A 37 -8.72 16.80 -3.61
C LEU A 37 -8.41 18.30 -3.54
N ARG A 38 -7.19 18.67 -3.14
CA ARG A 38 -6.76 20.07 -3.02
C ARG A 38 -6.64 20.75 -4.38
N GLU A 39 -7.43 21.78 -4.69
CA GLU A 39 -7.27 22.52 -5.94
C GLU A 39 -5.90 23.20 -6.01
N PHE A 40 -5.07 22.81 -6.98
CA PHE A 40 -3.83 23.50 -7.31
C PHE A 40 -4.09 24.33 -8.57
N SER A 41 -3.72 25.61 -8.52
CA SER A 41 -3.95 26.55 -9.63
C SER A 41 -3.26 26.16 -10.94
N ASP A 42 -2.22 25.31 -10.87
CA ASP A 42 -1.37 24.93 -12.01
C ASP A 42 -1.53 23.47 -12.46
N SER A 43 -2.36 22.65 -11.79
CA SER A 43 -2.52 21.24 -12.14
C SER A 43 -3.75 21.01 -13.02
N ASP A 44 -3.56 20.41 -14.20
CA ASP A 44 -4.67 19.99 -15.06
C ASP A 44 -5.48 18.85 -14.42
N ASP A 45 -6.81 18.88 -14.57
CA ASP A 45 -7.72 17.85 -14.05
C ASP A 45 -7.33 16.42 -14.48
N LEU A 46 -6.77 16.29 -15.69
CA LEU A 46 -6.30 15.02 -16.23
C LEU A 46 -5.09 14.47 -15.47
N GLU A 47 -4.11 15.31 -15.13
CA GLU A 47 -2.93 14.89 -14.38
C GLU A 47 -3.32 14.38 -12.99
N ARG A 48 -4.26 15.06 -12.34
CA ARG A 48 -4.82 14.64 -11.05
C ARG A 48 -5.55 13.32 -11.15
N ALA A 49 -6.39 13.14 -12.17
CA ALA A 49 -7.11 11.90 -12.40
C ALA A 49 -6.14 10.72 -12.65
N VAL A 50 -5.05 10.96 -13.38
CA VAL A 50 -3.98 9.98 -13.58
C VAL A 50 -3.30 9.64 -12.25
N GLY A 51 -2.92 10.64 -11.46
CA GLY A 51 -2.32 10.43 -10.14
C GLY A 51 -3.22 9.62 -9.19
N VAL A 52 -4.52 9.94 -9.14
CA VAL A 52 -5.50 9.15 -8.37
C VAL A 52 -5.61 7.72 -8.88
N THR A 53 -5.70 7.53 -10.19
CA THR A 53 -5.81 6.20 -10.81
C THR A 53 -4.57 5.34 -10.53
N MET A 54 -3.37 5.92 -10.70
CA MET A 54 -2.11 5.26 -10.35
C MET A 54 -2.03 4.94 -8.86
N GLY A 55 -2.53 5.85 -8.01
CA GLY A 55 -2.62 5.65 -6.57
C GLY A 55 -3.47 4.46 -6.17
N ILE A 56 -4.69 4.39 -6.71
CA ILE A 56 -5.61 3.26 -6.51
C ILE A 56 -5.01 1.96 -7.05
N ALA A 57 -4.41 1.99 -8.24
CA ALA A 57 -3.76 0.82 -8.83
C ALA A 57 -2.59 0.31 -7.97
N GLY A 58 -1.78 1.21 -7.40
CA GLY A 58 -0.71 0.87 -6.48
C GLY A 58 -1.21 0.19 -5.20
N LEU A 59 -2.29 0.71 -4.60
CA LEU A 59 -2.93 0.11 -3.42
C LEU A 59 -3.56 -1.24 -3.73
N ALA A 60 -4.23 -1.38 -4.88
CA ALA A 60 -4.76 -2.66 -5.33
C ALA A 60 -3.63 -3.68 -5.57
N GLY A 61 -2.52 -3.24 -6.15
CA GLY A 61 -1.31 -4.04 -6.32
C GLY A 61 -0.72 -4.50 -4.99
N TRP A 62 -0.62 -3.61 -3.99
CA TRP A 62 -0.22 -3.99 -2.64
C TRP A 62 -1.14 -5.06 -2.05
N ALA A 63 -2.46 -4.91 -2.17
CA ALA A 63 -3.42 -5.86 -1.63
C ALA A 63 -3.25 -7.25 -2.29
N GLY A 64 -3.20 -7.28 -3.63
CA GLY A 64 -3.02 -8.53 -4.39
C GLY A 64 -1.70 -9.23 -4.09
N LEU A 65 -0.59 -8.48 -4.01
CA LEU A 65 0.73 -9.02 -3.69
C LEU A 65 0.80 -9.50 -2.23
N SER A 66 0.16 -8.80 -1.30
CA SER A 66 0.09 -9.20 0.12
C SER A 66 -0.67 -10.51 0.31
N VAL A 67 -1.81 -10.67 -0.39
CA VAL A 67 -2.56 -11.94 -0.42
C VAL A 67 -1.70 -13.05 -1.01
N THR A 68 -1.03 -12.79 -2.13
CA THR A 68 -0.14 -13.77 -2.76
C THR A 68 1.02 -14.16 -1.84
N ALA A 69 1.60 -13.20 -1.11
CA ALA A 69 2.65 -13.43 -0.14
C ALA A 69 2.18 -14.33 1.01
N ALA A 70 0.96 -14.10 1.52
CA ALA A 70 0.34 -14.94 2.54
C ALA A 70 0.11 -16.37 2.02
N LEU A 71 -0.45 -16.52 0.82
CA LEU A 71 -0.70 -17.81 0.20
C LEU A 71 0.61 -18.58 0.00
N VAL A 72 1.64 -17.96 -0.59
CA VAL A 72 2.96 -18.58 -0.80
C VAL A 72 3.63 -18.93 0.54
N GLY A 73 3.53 -18.02 1.51
CA GLY A 73 4.10 -18.14 2.85
C GLY A 73 3.49 -19.27 3.68
N LEU A 74 2.18 -19.49 3.56
CA LEU A 74 1.42 -20.45 4.38
C LEU A 74 1.16 -21.79 3.68
N ARG A 75 1.44 -21.92 2.37
CA ARG A 75 1.20 -23.16 1.61
C ARG A 75 1.99 -24.37 2.15
N GLY A 76 1.27 -25.42 2.56
CA GLY A 76 1.79 -26.73 2.99
C GLY A 76 0.82 -27.48 3.91
N ARG A 77 1.02 -28.80 4.12
CA ARG A 77 0.11 -29.66 4.90
C ARG A 77 0.01 -29.26 6.39
N ARG A 78 1.04 -28.63 6.97
CA ARG A 78 1.03 -27.98 8.29
C ARG A 78 2.10 -26.89 8.37
N PRO A 79 1.79 -25.59 8.21
CA PRO A 79 2.75 -24.54 8.50
C PRO A 79 3.11 -24.58 9.99
N SER A 80 4.40 -24.57 10.33
CA SER A 80 4.82 -24.46 11.73
C SER A 80 4.33 -23.13 12.32
N ARG A 81 4.03 -23.11 13.63
CA ARG A 81 3.58 -21.87 14.32
C ARG A 81 4.57 -20.71 14.09
N ALA A 82 5.86 -21.00 14.15
CA ALA A 82 6.92 -20.01 13.89
C ALA A 82 6.87 -19.44 12.47
N ARG A 83 6.63 -20.27 11.45
CA ARG A 83 6.52 -19.81 10.05
C ARG A 83 5.27 -18.98 9.82
N SER A 84 4.15 -19.40 10.39
CA SER A 84 2.90 -18.63 10.32
C SER A 84 3.08 -17.27 10.99
N ALA A 85 3.65 -17.24 12.21
CA ALA A 85 3.94 -16.02 12.93
C ALA A 85 4.86 -15.07 12.14
N ALA A 86 5.92 -15.59 11.51
CA ALA A 86 6.82 -14.78 10.69
C ALA A 86 6.10 -14.13 9.50
N VAL A 87 5.29 -14.88 8.75
CA VAL A 87 4.54 -14.36 7.59
C VAL A 87 3.53 -13.30 8.00
N TRP A 88 2.78 -13.56 9.08
CA TRP A 88 1.81 -12.59 9.60
C TRP A 88 2.48 -11.35 10.18
N ALA A 89 3.60 -11.49 10.88
CA ALA A 89 4.37 -10.36 11.40
C ALA A 89 4.89 -9.46 10.27
N THR A 90 5.39 -10.04 9.18
CA THR A 90 5.88 -9.25 8.03
C THR A 90 4.75 -8.55 7.29
N LEU A 91 3.60 -9.21 7.12
CA LEU A 91 2.42 -8.59 6.52
C LEU A 91 1.86 -7.46 7.39
N ALA A 92 1.76 -7.70 8.70
CA ALA A 92 1.31 -6.70 9.66
C ALA A 92 2.24 -5.49 9.68
N PHE A 93 3.56 -5.72 9.65
CA PHE A 93 4.53 -4.64 9.55
C PHE A 93 4.33 -3.79 8.29
N GLY A 94 4.18 -4.42 7.12
CA GLY A 94 3.90 -3.70 5.87
C GLY A 94 2.58 -2.91 5.91
N ALA A 95 1.54 -3.48 6.51
CA ALA A 95 0.26 -2.80 6.71
C ALA A 95 0.39 -1.58 7.64
N VAL A 96 1.16 -1.69 8.73
CA VAL A 96 1.43 -0.57 9.64
C VAL A 96 2.21 0.55 8.95
N VAL A 97 3.22 0.20 8.14
CA VAL A 97 3.98 1.18 7.35
C VAL A 97 3.06 1.96 6.41
N LEU A 98 2.17 1.25 5.70
CA LEU A 98 1.21 1.90 4.79
C LEU A 98 0.15 2.71 5.54
N LEU A 99 -0.30 2.25 6.70
CA LEU A 99 -1.20 3.03 7.54
C LEU A 99 -0.55 4.36 7.94
N GLY A 100 0.70 4.33 8.41
CA GLY A 100 1.46 5.53 8.75
C GLY A 100 1.64 6.47 7.56
N ALA A 101 2.02 5.93 6.41
CA ALA A 101 2.15 6.70 5.17
C ALA A 101 0.80 7.28 4.70
N THR A 102 -0.30 6.56 4.86
CA THR A 102 -1.65 7.04 4.53
C THR A 102 -2.02 8.21 5.42
N ILE A 103 -1.82 8.09 6.73
CA ILE A 103 -2.09 9.18 7.68
C ILE A 103 -1.26 10.40 7.32
N PHE A 104 0.04 10.21 7.03
CA PHE A 104 0.92 11.29 6.61
C PHE A 104 0.38 12.00 5.36
N VAL A 105 0.09 11.28 4.28
CA VAL A 105 -0.46 11.84 3.04
C VAL A 105 -1.76 12.62 3.28
N LEU A 106 -2.69 12.04 4.04
CA LEU A 106 -3.99 12.66 4.29
C LEU A 106 -3.92 13.91 5.16
N THR A 107 -2.86 14.05 5.97
CA THR A 107 -2.66 15.20 6.88
C THR A 107 -1.76 16.26 6.27
N SER A 108 -0.76 15.90 5.44
CA SER A 108 0.17 16.84 4.82
C SER A 108 -0.47 17.71 3.74
N ASN A 109 -1.54 17.21 3.11
CA ASN A 109 -2.24 17.89 2.02
C ASN A 109 -3.39 18.78 2.47
N ARG A 110 -3.67 18.86 3.78
CA ARG A 110 -4.69 19.78 4.29
C ARG A 110 -4.28 21.23 4.00
N PRO A 111 -5.21 22.08 3.50
CA PRO A 111 -4.95 23.49 3.24
C PRO A 111 -4.69 24.29 4.52
#